data_AF-A0AAN7TY74-F1
#
_entry.id   AF-A0AAN7TY74-F1
#
_cell.length_a   1.000
_cell.length_b   1.000
_cell.length_c   1.000
_cell.angle_alpha   90.00
_cell.angle_beta   90.00
_cell.angle_gamma   90.00
#
_symmetry.space_group_name_H-M   'P 1'
#
loop_
_entity.id
_entity.type
_entity.pdbx_description
1 polymer ?
#
loop_
_entity_poly.entity_id
_entity_poly.type
_entity_poly.pdbx_seq_one_letter_code
_entity_poly.pdbx_strand_id
1 'polypeptide(L)'
;MIKVATALLATIAFATVNALDNGLGLTPQMGWNSWNFYACNINESVIMDTAKAMVSNGMADAGYKYVNIDDCWAGGRYPNGTVYADPNNFPNGIKYVADYIHSLGLKIGIYTDAGTETCQKRVGSYGYEINDAQTYAEWGIDYVKEDWCYATLENPEQRYQIMANALNSTGRQIFFSLCDWGYLSPWTFGISVGNSWRTTPDIKDNWDSMLANLMAQAPISSFSGIGGWNDPDMLEVGNGGMSSIEYTSHFSLWSLLNAPLIAGCDLIDIDDETLQILTAPEVIAVNQDPLGVQGSLVKSFNGGLQQIWAKPMLDGSRAVVLFNTDTNPASIQLNWADIWLVPSQDAIVRDLWAQSNLGSYTSSFESTNEIPPHGCIMLSILPSNGNSSN
;
A
#
# COMPACT_ATOMS: atom_id res chain seq x y z
N MET A 1 40.11 -29.63 29.76
CA MET A 1 39.27 -28.45 30.07
C MET A 1 38.54 -28.05 28.81
N ILE A 2 37.28 -28.50 28.68
CA ILE A 2 36.40 -28.20 27.55
C ILE A 2 35.77 -26.83 27.84
N LYS A 3 36.08 -25.82 27.02
CA LYS A 3 35.39 -24.53 27.08
C LYS A 3 34.11 -24.64 26.24
N VAL A 4 32.98 -24.77 26.91
CA VAL A 4 31.66 -24.63 26.28
C VAL A 4 31.45 -23.14 26.01
N ALA A 5 31.38 -22.77 24.74
CA ALA A 5 31.01 -21.42 24.34
C ALA A 5 29.49 -21.29 24.44
N THR A 6 29.02 -20.50 25.41
CA THR A 6 27.60 -20.19 25.58
C THR A 6 27.19 -19.22 24.46
N ALA A 7 26.41 -19.70 23.49
CA ALA A 7 25.75 -18.84 22.51
C ALA A 7 24.68 -18.02 23.25
N LEU A 8 24.87 -16.70 23.28
CA LEU A 8 23.88 -15.77 23.82
C LEU A 8 22.77 -15.60 22.77
N LEU A 9 21.67 -16.34 22.89
CA LEU A 9 20.45 -16.02 22.14
C LEU A 9 19.94 -14.67 22.64
N ALA A 10 20.12 -13.63 21.83
CA ALA A 10 19.41 -12.36 22.02
C ALA A 10 17.94 -12.61 21.70
N THR A 11 17.11 -12.79 22.72
CA THR A 11 15.65 -12.70 22.58
C THR A 11 15.30 -11.27 22.20
N ILE A 12 15.00 -11.05 20.92
CA ILE A 12 14.35 -9.82 20.45
C ILE A 12 12.95 -9.84 21.07
N ALA A 13 12.75 -9.05 22.12
CA ALA A 13 11.42 -8.79 22.64
C ALA A 13 10.72 -7.88 21.62
N PHE A 14 9.89 -8.47 20.76
CA PHE A 14 8.94 -7.69 19.97
C PHE A 14 7.96 -7.06 20.95
N ALA A 15 7.92 -5.73 21.02
CA ALA A 15 6.80 -5.05 21.64
C ALA A 15 5.56 -5.44 20.83
N THR A 16 4.65 -6.21 21.42
CA THR A 16 3.37 -6.52 20.82
C THR A 16 2.53 -5.26 20.89
N VAL A 17 2.58 -4.45 19.83
CA VAL A 17 1.54 -3.46 19.59
C VAL A 17 0.32 -4.24 19.11
N ASN A 18 -0.79 -4.15 19.85
CA ASN A 18 -2.01 -4.82 19.45
C ASN A 18 -2.62 -4.03 18.28
N ALA A 19 -2.58 -4.60 17.09
CA ALA A 19 -3.33 -4.09 15.95
C ALA A 19 -4.84 -4.17 16.23
N LEU A 20 -5.64 -3.42 15.45
CA LEU A 20 -7.08 -3.58 15.39
C LEU A 20 -7.40 -5.05 15.05
N ASP A 21 -7.88 -5.81 16.05
CA ASP A 21 -8.19 -7.24 15.91
C ASP A 21 -9.54 -7.45 15.20
N ASN A 22 -9.67 -6.93 13.98
CA ASN A 22 -10.84 -7.09 13.12
C ASN A 22 -10.68 -8.22 12.08
N GLY A 23 -9.53 -8.90 12.09
CA GLY A 23 -9.20 -10.02 11.19
C GLY A 23 -8.87 -9.61 9.75
N LEU A 24 -8.68 -8.31 9.48
CA LEU A 24 -8.33 -7.76 8.17
C LEU A 24 -6.89 -7.23 8.15
N GLY A 25 -6.39 -6.86 6.97
CA GLY A 25 -5.05 -6.28 6.81
C GLY A 25 -3.91 -7.24 7.16
N LEU A 26 -4.11 -8.56 7.05
CA LEU A 26 -3.04 -9.55 7.27
C LEU A 26 -1.87 -9.39 6.29
N THR A 27 -2.17 -8.91 5.09
CA THR A 27 -1.25 -8.34 4.11
C THR A 27 -1.76 -6.96 3.69
N PRO A 28 -0.94 -6.09 3.08
CA PRO A 28 -1.39 -4.81 2.56
C PRO A 28 -2.54 -5.00 1.56
N GLN A 29 -3.52 -4.12 1.61
CA GLN A 29 -4.65 -4.18 0.69
C GLN A 29 -4.21 -3.88 -0.75
N MET A 30 -4.88 -4.54 -1.70
CA MET A 30 -4.71 -4.31 -3.13
C MET A 30 -6.06 -3.99 -3.77
N GLY A 31 -6.10 -3.00 -4.64
CA GLY A 31 -7.35 -2.54 -5.23
C GLY A 31 -7.19 -1.35 -6.17
N TRP A 32 -8.29 -0.67 -6.43
CA TRP A 32 -8.36 0.51 -7.26
C TRP A 32 -9.17 1.58 -6.53
N ASN A 33 -8.83 2.85 -6.76
CA ASN A 33 -9.57 3.98 -6.25
C ASN A 33 -9.83 4.99 -7.38
N SER A 34 -11.02 5.58 -7.37
CA SER A 34 -11.50 6.44 -8.46
C SER A 34 -10.85 7.83 -8.56
N TRP A 35 -10.10 8.27 -7.54
CA TRP A 35 -9.76 9.67 -7.37
C TRP A 35 -8.75 10.22 -8.40
N ASN A 36 -7.60 9.57 -8.57
CA ASN A 36 -6.50 10.14 -9.35
C ASN A 36 -6.87 10.37 -10.81
N PHE A 37 -7.60 9.43 -11.43
CA PHE A 37 -8.03 9.57 -12.83
C PHE A 37 -9.36 10.32 -12.99
N TYR A 38 -10.41 9.96 -12.23
CA TYR A 38 -11.74 10.49 -12.47
C TYR A 38 -12.08 11.73 -11.62
N ALA A 39 -11.43 11.94 -10.49
CA ALA A 39 -11.81 12.94 -9.48
C ALA A 39 -13.33 12.88 -9.20
N CYS A 40 -14.06 13.99 -9.30
CA CYS A 40 -15.51 14.01 -9.15
C CYS A 40 -16.30 13.47 -10.36
N ASN A 41 -15.66 13.11 -11.47
CA ASN A 41 -16.34 12.63 -12.69
C ASN A 41 -16.66 11.13 -12.60
N ILE A 42 -17.25 10.71 -11.49
CA ILE A 42 -17.63 9.32 -11.21
C ILE A 42 -19.15 9.15 -11.24
N ASN A 43 -19.58 7.97 -11.66
CA ASN A 43 -20.96 7.54 -11.62
C ASN A 43 -21.04 6.02 -11.53
N GLU A 44 -22.26 5.49 -11.38
CA GLU A 44 -22.56 4.07 -11.29
C GLU A 44 -21.88 3.23 -12.39
N SER A 45 -21.95 3.66 -13.66
CA SER A 45 -21.36 2.90 -14.76
C SER A 45 -19.84 2.91 -14.71
N VAL A 46 -19.21 4.05 -14.40
CA VAL A 46 -17.73 4.11 -14.26
C VAL A 46 -17.25 3.10 -13.21
N ILE A 47 -17.86 3.09 -12.03
CA ILE A 47 -17.45 2.17 -10.97
C ILE A 47 -17.67 0.70 -11.36
N MET A 48 -18.82 0.38 -11.96
CA MET A 48 -19.16 -0.99 -12.37
C MET A 48 -18.30 -1.48 -13.55
N ASP A 49 -18.03 -0.62 -14.53
CA ASP A 49 -17.21 -0.95 -15.69
C ASP A 49 -15.74 -1.13 -15.30
N THR A 50 -15.22 -0.29 -14.40
CA THR A 50 -13.89 -0.49 -13.80
C THR A 50 -13.79 -1.82 -13.06
N ALA A 51 -14.78 -2.16 -12.22
CA ALA A 51 -14.80 -3.44 -11.52
C ALA A 51 -14.80 -4.64 -12.49
N LYS A 52 -15.55 -4.52 -13.59
CA LYS A 52 -15.56 -5.52 -14.66
C LYS A 52 -14.22 -5.59 -15.40
N ALA A 53 -13.59 -4.45 -15.64
CA ALA A 53 -12.29 -4.37 -16.28
C ALA A 53 -11.21 -5.07 -15.44
N MET A 54 -11.19 -4.85 -14.12
CA MET A 54 -10.27 -5.53 -13.19
C MET A 54 -10.36 -7.07 -13.29
N VAL A 55 -11.56 -7.62 -13.46
CA VAL A 55 -11.74 -9.07 -13.68
C VAL A 55 -11.26 -9.47 -15.07
N SER A 56 -11.58 -8.67 -16.09
CA SER A 56 -11.34 -9.02 -17.50
C SER A 56 -9.87 -8.90 -17.91
N ASN A 57 -9.12 -7.98 -17.30
CA ASN A 57 -7.71 -7.72 -17.61
C ASN A 57 -6.72 -8.45 -16.69
N GLY A 58 -7.22 -9.25 -15.74
CA GLY A 58 -6.38 -10.07 -14.85
C GLY A 58 -5.89 -9.38 -13.57
N MET A 59 -6.23 -8.11 -13.33
CA MET A 59 -5.89 -7.45 -12.07
C MET A 59 -6.52 -8.14 -10.86
N ALA A 60 -7.75 -8.62 -10.97
CA ALA A 60 -8.40 -9.39 -9.91
C ALA A 60 -7.61 -10.66 -9.57
N ASP A 61 -7.11 -11.38 -10.58
CA ASP A 61 -6.29 -12.58 -10.41
C ASP A 61 -4.91 -12.26 -9.81
N ALA A 62 -4.36 -11.08 -10.11
CA ALA A 62 -3.12 -10.56 -9.51
C ALA A 62 -3.29 -10.15 -8.03
N GLY A 63 -4.52 -10.10 -7.51
CA GLY A 63 -4.81 -9.86 -6.10
C GLY A 63 -5.57 -8.57 -5.80
N TYR A 64 -5.83 -7.73 -6.81
CA TYR A 64 -6.58 -6.49 -6.65
C TYR A 64 -8.07 -6.76 -6.39
N LYS A 65 -8.51 -6.56 -5.15
CA LYS A 65 -9.85 -6.98 -4.70
C LYS A 65 -10.78 -5.81 -4.40
N TYR A 66 -10.24 -4.68 -3.96
CA TYR A 66 -11.05 -3.54 -3.53
C TYR A 66 -11.31 -2.58 -4.69
N VAL A 67 -12.58 -2.23 -4.90
CA VAL A 67 -13.03 -1.18 -5.82
C VAL A 67 -13.54 -0.03 -4.96
N ASN A 68 -12.70 0.97 -4.74
CA ASN A 68 -12.96 2.05 -3.80
C ASN A 68 -13.55 3.27 -4.52
N ILE A 69 -14.76 3.65 -4.13
CA ILE A 69 -15.39 4.91 -4.54
C ILE A 69 -14.83 6.01 -3.64
N ASP A 70 -14.14 6.98 -4.24
CA ASP A 70 -13.61 8.15 -3.52
C ASP A 70 -14.67 9.27 -3.39
N ASP A 71 -14.26 10.51 -3.12
CA ASP A 71 -15.16 11.64 -2.88
C ASP A 71 -16.17 11.90 -4.04
N CYS A 72 -17.12 12.79 -3.81
CA CYS A 72 -18.15 13.23 -4.77
C CYS A 72 -19.29 12.21 -5.03
N TRP A 73 -19.35 11.09 -4.31
CA TRP A 73 -20.45 10.12 -4.40
C TRP A 73 -21.71 10.54 -3.63
N ALA A 74 -21.55 11.24 -2.49
CA ALA A 74 -22.64 11.54 -1.58
C ALA A 74 -23.51 12.71 -2.07
N GLY A 75 -24.83 12.50 -2.07
CA GLY A 75 -25.85 13.50 -2.43
C GLY A 75 -26.30 14.35 -1.24
N GLY A 76 -26.16 13.84 -0.02
CA GLY A 76 -26.50 14.56 1.21
C GLY A 76 -27.00 13.63 2.31
N ARG A 77 -27.80 14.16 3.23
CA ARG A 77 -28.45 13.41 4.31
C ARG A 77 -29.96 13.56 4.27
N TYR A 78 -30.69 12.49 4.56
CA TYR A 78 -32.12 12.54 4.83
C TYR A 78 -32.39 13.21 6.19
N PRO A 79 -33.63 13.64 6.49
CA PRO A 79 -33.97 14.28 7.77
C PRO A 79 -33.67 13.43 9.02
N ASN A 80 -33.58 12.11 8.88
CA ASN A 80 -33.20 11.19 9.96
C ASN A 80 -31.67 11.06 10.16
N GLY A 81 -30.86 11.76 9.37
CA GLY A 81 -29.40 11.75 9.42
C GLY A 81 -28.72 10.72 8.51
N THR A 82 -29.47 9.80 7.89
CA THR A 82 -28.93 8.79 6.97
C THR A 82 -28.33 9.44 5.72
N VAL A 83 -27.08 9.11 5.40
CA VAL A 83 -26.41 9.54 4.15
C VAL A 83 -27.02 8.83 2.93
N TYR A 84 -27.10 9.53 1.80
CA TYR A 84 -27.53 8.95 0.53
C TYR A 84 -26.60 9.36 -0.62
N ALA A 85 -26.52 8.52 -1.65
CA ALA A 85 -25.73 8.77 -2.85
C ALA A 85 -26.40 9.79 -3.78
N ASP A 86 -25.63 10.57 -4.53
CA ASP A 86 -26.18 11.49 -5.52
C ASP A 86 -27.04 10.70 -6.54
N PRO A 87 -28.37 10.94 -6.61
CA PRO A 87 -29.26 10.15 -7.46
C PRO A 87 -29.03 10.37 -8.96
N ASN A 88 -28.31 11.41 -9.36
CA ASN A 88 -27.93 11.61 -10.76
C ASN A 88 -26.77 10.70 -11.17
N ASN A 89 -25.79 10.52 -10.27
CA ASN A 89 -24.61 9.71 -10.53
C ASN A 89 -24.84 8.23 -10.15
N PHE A 90 -25.64 7.96 -9.13
CA PHE A 90 -25.93 6.63 -8.59
C PHE A 90 -27.45 6.40 -8.51
N PRO A 91 -28.16 6.32 -9.65
CA PRO A 91 -29.62 6.24 -9.70
C PRO A 91 -30.18 4.98 -9.02
N ASN A 92 -29.41 3.89 -8.94
CA ASN A 92 -29.82 2.67 -8.24
C ASN A 92 -29.25 2.57 -6.81
N GLY A 93 -28.46 3.57 -6.38
CA GLY A 93 -27.83 3.66 -5.07
C GLY A 93 -26.62 2.73 -4.89
N ILE A 94 -25.82 2.99 -3.84
CA ILE A 94 -24.55 2.28 -3.60
C ILE A 94 -24.76 0.79 -3.34
N LYS A 95 -25.85 0.39 -2.69
CA LYS A 95 -26.13 -1.03 -2.46
C LYS A 95 -26.20 -1.83 -3.77
N TYR A 96 -26.80 -1.26 -4.81
CA TYR A 96 -26.88 -1.91 -6.13
C TYR A 96 -25.48 -2.11 -6.74
N VAL A 97 -24.62 -1.08 -6.62
CA VAL A 97 -23.21 -1.15 -7.05
C VAL A 97 -22.44 -2.20 -6.26
N ALA A 98 -22.61 -2.24 -4.94
CA ALA A 98 -21.99 -3.21 -4.06
C ALA A 98 -22.39 -4.65 -4.43
N ASP A 99 -23.69 -4.91 -4.61
CA ASP A 99 -24.20 -6.23 -5.00
C ASP A 99 -23.61 -6.69 -6.34
N TYR A 100 -23.46 -5.77 -7.31
CA TYR A 100 -22.80 -6.08 -8.57
C TYR A 100 -21.31 -6.40 -8.40
N ILE A 101 -20.56 -5.59 -7.67
CA ILE A 101 -19.13 -5.80 -7.43
C ILE A 101 -18.90 -7.12 -6.69
N HIS A 102 -19.72 -7.46 -5.71
CA HIS A 102 -19.68 -8.75 -5.02
C HIS A 102 -19.99 -9.91 -5.96
N SER A 103 -20.88 -9.74 -6.93
CA SER A 103 -21.17 -10.77 -7.94
C SER A 103 -19.98 -11.10 -8.84
N LEU A 104 -19.01 -10.18 -8.92
CA LEU A 104 -17.73 -10.37 -9.61
C LEU A 104 -16.63 -10.99 -8.70
N GLY A 105 -16.94 -11.26 -7.43
CA GLY A 105 -15.96 -11.75 -6.45
C GLY A 105 -15.04 -10.65 -5.89
N LEU A 106 -15.31 -9.39 -6.19
CA LEU A 106 -14.58 -8.23 -5.69
C LEU A 106 -15.22 -7.68 -4.41
N LYS A 107 -14.56 -6.69 -3.80
CA LYS A 107 -14.98 -5.96 -2.61
C LYS A 107 -15.17 -4.49 -2.96
N ILE A 108 -16.10 -3.81 -2.30
CA ILE A 108 -16.37 -2.39 -2.54
C ILE A 108 -15.92 -1.55 -1.35
N GLY A 109 -15.28 -0.42 -1.64
CA GLY A 109 -14.97 0.61 -0.65
C GLY A 109 -15.74 1.91 -0.87
N ILE A 110 -15.87 2.67 0.20
CA ILE A 110 -16.48 3.99 0.19
C ILE A 110 -15.60 5.00 0.93
N TYR A 111 -15.76 6.26 0.58
CA TYR A 111 -15.04 7.38 1.16
C TYR A 111 -15.93 8.23 2.07
N THR A 112 -15.36 8.72 3.16
CA THR A 112 -15.94 9.74 4.01
C THR A 112 -14.84 10.61 4.62
N ASP A 113 -15.23 11.53 5.50
CA ASP A 113 -14.33 12.46 6.17
C ASP A 113 -14.65 12.52 7.67
N ALA A 114 -13.63 12.58 8.51
CA ALA A 114 -13.74 12.80 9.95
C ALA A 114 -14.21 14.22 10.31
N GLY A 115 -14.29 15.13 9.33
CA GLY A 115 -14.87 16.47 9.44
C GLY A 115 -16.35 16.55 9.06
N THR A 116 -16.89 17.76 9.12
CA THR A 116 -18.32 18.02 8.79
C THR A 116 -18.59 17.94 7.30
N GLU A 117 -17.56 18.17 6.49
CA GLU A 117 -17.60 18.13 5.04
C GLU A 117 -16.41 17.33 4.53
N THR A 118 -16.55 16.69 3.38
CA THR A 118 -15.41 16.09 2.67
C THR A 118 -14.54 17.17 2.01
N CYS A 119 -13.37 16.80 1.50
CA CYS A 119 -12.51 17.73 0.77
C CYS A 119 -13.19 18.42 -0.43
N GLN A 120 -14.15 17.75 -1.10
CA GLN A 120 -15.00 18.33 -2.16
C GLN A 120 -16.34 18.87 -1.66
N LYS A 121 -16.44 19.16 -0.36
CA LYS A 121 -17.61 19.77 0.29
C LYS A 121 -18.89 18.95 0.15
N ARG A 122 -18.76 17.62 0.19
CA ARG A 122 -19.89 16.70 0.41
C ARG A 122 -20.07 16.49 1.91
N VAL A 123 -21.13 15.80 2.31
CA VAL A 123 -21.38 15.54 3.75
C VAL A 123 -20.30 14.62 4.33
N GLY A 124 -19.58 15.09 5.36
CA GLY A 124 -18.63 14.29 6.13
C GLY A 124 -19.32 13.54 7.28
N SER A 125 -18.62 12.60 7.92
CA SER A 125 -19.15 11.69 8.96
C SER A 125 -19.12 12.29 10.37
N TYR A 126 -18.53 13.46 10.60
CA TYR A 126 -18.44 14.04 11.95
C TYR A 126 -19.80 14.17 12.63
N GLY A 127 -19.98 13.46 13.75
CA GLY A 127 -21.23 13.42 14.52
C GLY A 127 -22.31 12.49 13.97
N TYR A 128 -22.05 11.79 12.86
CA TYR A 128 -22.93 10.81 12.22
C TYR A 128 -22.29 9.42 12.12
N GLU A 129 -21.14 9.19 12.76
CA GLU A 129 -20.30 8.00 12.58
C GLU A 129 -21.08 6.69 12.78
N ILE A 130 -21.96 6.62 13.80
CA ILE A 130 -22.82 5.46 14.06
C ILE A 130 -23.84 5.23 12.93
N ASN A 131 -24.49 6.30 12.48
CA ASN A 131 -25.50 6.22 11.42
C ASN A 131 -24.86 5.84 10.08
N ASP A 132 -23.70 6.43 9.78
CA ASP A 132 -22.99 6.21 8.54
C ASP A 132 -22.39 4.82 8.50
N ALA A 133 -21.74 4.36 9.56
CA ALA A 133 -21.27 2.97 9.68
C ALA A 133 -22.40 1.96 9.45
N GLN A 134 -23.57 2.16 10.08
CA GLN A 134 -24.74 1.30 9.88
C GLN A 134 -25.22 1.33 8.42
N THR A 135 -25.27 2.52 7.80
CA THR A 135 -25.64 2.68 6.38
C THR A 135 -24.66 1.95 5.47
N TYR A 136 -23.36 2.09 5.71
CA TYR A 136 -22.31 1.41 4.95
C TYR A 136 -22.42 -0.11 5.09
N ALA A 137 -22.68 -0.62 6.29
CA ALA A 137 -22.90 -2.05 6.51
C ALA A 137 -24.15 -2.57 5.79
N GLU A 138 -25.26 -1.84 5.80
CA GLU A 138 -26.50 -2.17 5.09
C GLU A 138 -26.33 -2.17 3.56
N TRP A 139 -25.48 -1.29 3.03
CA TRP A 139 -25.11 -1.30 1.62
C TRP A 139 -24.11 -2.40 1.25
N GLY A 140 -23.50 -3.06 2.24
CA GLY A 140 -22.51 -4.11 1.99
C GLY A 140 -21.10 -3.60 1.74
N ILE A 141 -20.75 -2.40 2.21
CA ILE A 141 -19.38 -1.87 2.10
C ILE A 141 -18.36 -2.77 2.82
N ASP A 142 -17.20 -3.00 2.20
CA ASP A 142 -16.11 -3.82 2.74
C ASP A 142 -14.88 -3.00 3.17
N TYR A 143 -14.84 -1.73 2.80
CA TYR A 143 -13.71 -0.83 3.02
C TYR A 143 -14.20 0.62 3.22
N VAL A 144 -13.65 1.33 4.20
CA VAL A 144 -13.91 2.76 4.42
C VAL A 144 -12.58 3.50 4.44
N LYS A 145 -12.43 4.50 3.56
CA LYS A 145 -11.42 5.56 3.67
C LYS A 145 -12.06 6.73 4.43
N GLU A 146 -11.49 7.12 5.56
CA GLU A 146 -11.92 8.32 6.31
C GLU A 146 -10.81 9.37 6.26
N ASP A 147 -11.15 10.51 5.65
CA ASP A 147 -10.28 11.67 5.43
C ASP A 147 -10.32 12.66 6.60
N TRP A 148 -9.65 13.81 6.46
CA TRP A 148 -9.46 14.78 7.55
C TRP A 148 -9.78 16.24 7.16
N CYS A 149 -10.44 16.49 6.02
CA CYS A 149 -10.83 17.84 5.63
C CYS A 149 -11.95 18.38 6.54
N TYR A 150 -11.89 19.67 6.88
CA TYR A 150 -12.90 20.29 7.75
C TYR A 150 -13.07 19.61 9.14
N ALA A 151 -12.09 18.80 9.55
CA ALA A 151 -12.02 18.24 10.89
C ALA A 151 -11.68 19.33 11.91
N THR A 152 -12.22 19.19 13.13
CA THR A 152 -11.83 20.03 14.26
C THR A 152 -10.48 19.58 14.82
N LEU A 153 -9.74 20.48 15.48
CA LEU A 153 -8.44 20.20 16.14
C LEU A 153 -8.61 19.34 17.40
N GLU A 154 -9.22 18.17 17.25
CA GLU A 154 -9.36 17.17 18.29
C GLU A 154 -8.18 16.19 18.28
N ASN A 155 -8.14 15.33 19.29
CA ASN A 155 -7.20 14.22 19.30
C ASN A 155 -7.54 13.25 18.13
N PRO A 156 -6.60 12.99 17.21
CA PRO A 156 -6.88 12.20 16.01
C PRO A 156 -7.19 10.75 16.30
N GLU A 157 -6.45 10.13 17.24
CA GLU A 157 -6.72 8.76 17.67
C GLU A 157 -8.16 8.63 18.17
N GLN A 158 -8.62 9.56 19.02
CA GLN A 158 -10.00 9.55 19.53
C GLN A 158 -11.05 9.72 18.43
N ARG A 159 -10.79 10.59 17.44
CA ARG A 159 -11.74 10.81 16.35
C ARG A 159 -11.88 9.58 15.47
N TYR A 160 -10.77 9.03 14.99
CA TYR A 160 -10.77 7.78 14.21
C TYR A 160 -11.32 6.60 15.01
N GLN A 161 -11.07 6.55 16.32
CA GLN A 161 -11.60 5.50 17.20
C GLN A 161 -13.14 5.49 17.25
N ILE A 162 -13.81 6.64 17.10
CA ILE A 162 -15.28 6.71 17.06
C ILE A 162 -15.80 5.98 15.82
N MET A 163 -15.25 6.28 14.64
CA MET A 163 -15.62 5.59 13.41
C MET A 163 -15.25 4.11 13.46
N ALA A 164 -14.05 3.75 13.93
CA ALA A 164 -13.62 2.35 14.10
C ALA A 164 -14.60 1.55 14.97
N ASN A 165 -15.04 2.12 16.10
CA ASN A 165 -16.02 1.50 16.99
C ASN A 165 -17.40 1.39 16.34
N ALA A 166 -17.82 2.42 15.59
CA ALA A 166 -19.08 2.42 14.86
C ALA A 166 -19.10 1.30 13.81
N LEU A 167 -18.05 1.20 12.98
CA LEU A 167 -17.88 0.14 11.98
C LEU A 167 -17.91 -1.25 12.63
N ASN A 168 -17.14 -1.46 13.70
CA ASN A 168 -17.13 -2.73 14.42
C ASN A 168 -18.50 -3.09 15.01
N SER A 169 -19.26 -2.11 15.51
CA SER A 169 -20.59 -2.33 16.11
C SER A 169 -21.65 -2.79 15.11
N THR A 170 -21.42 -2.60 13.80
CA THR A 170 -22.32 -3.12 12.75
C THR A 170 -22.29 -4.64 12.64
N GLY A 171 -21.24 -5.29 13.13
CA GLY A 171 -20.99 -6.72 12.96
C GLY A 171 -20.50 -7.14 11.57
N ARG A 172 -20.34 -6.20 10.63
CA ARG A 172 -19.70 -6.45 9.32
C ARG A 172 -18.20 -6.17 9.41
N GLN A 173 -17.39 -7.06 8.83
CA GLN A 173 -15.95 -6.81 8.70
C GLN A 173 -15.71 -5.75 7.62
N ILE A 174 -15.23 -4.58 8.03
CA ILE A 174 -14.94 -3.44 7.15
C ILE A 174 -13.47 -3.05 7.36
N PHE A 175 -12.69 -3.03 6.28
CA PHE A 175 -11.31 -2.54 6.31
C PHE A 175 -11.34 -1.02 6.54
N PHE A 176 -10.56 -0.52 7.48
CA PHE A 176 -10.58 0.91 7.81
C PHE A 176 -9.25 1.60 7.52
N SER A 177 -9.29 2.59 6.62
CA SER A 177 -8.13 3.32 6.13
C SER A 177 -8.21 4.78 6.55
N LEU A 178 -7.24 5.21 7.37
CA LEU A 178 -7.14 6.58 7.88
C LEU A 178 -6.45 7.48 6.86
N CYS A 179 -6.91 8.72 6.73
CA CYS A 179 -6.35 9.70 5.80
C CYS A 179 -6.25 11.09 6.44
N ASP A 180 -5.23 11.32 7.27
CA ASP A 180 -4.85 12.65 7.78
C ASP A 180 -3.58 13.20 7.10
N TRP A 181 -3.18 12.60 5.98
CA TRP A 181 -1.99 12.93 5.19
C TRP A 181 -0.65 12.84 5.94
N GLY A 182 -0.61 12.09 7.05
CA GLY A 182 0.56 12.02 7.92
C GLY A 182 0.73 13.24 8.84
N TYR A 183 -0.18 14.22 8.77
CA TYR A 183 -0.03 15.51 9.45
C TYR A 183 0.02 15.36 10.98
N LEU A 184 -0.72 14.40 11.53
CA LEU A 184 -0.79 14.15 12.97
C LEU A 184 -0.02 12.90 13.38
N SER A 185 0.90 12.43 12.52
CA SER A 185 1.76 11.26 12.77
C SER A 185 0.97 9.98 13.07
N PRO A 186 0.06 9.55 12.16
CA PRO A 186 -0.82 8.42 12.39
C PRO A 186 -0.10 7.10 12.58
N TRP A 187 1.15 6.96 12.13
CA TRP A 187 1.96 5.78 12.45
C TRP A 187 2.16 5.57 13.96
N THR A 188 1.93 6.58 14.80
CA THR A 188 2.03 6.45 16.26
C THR A 188 0.79 5.88 16.95
N PHE A 189 -0.37 5.90 16.28
CA PHE A 189 -1.66 5.47 16.87
C PHE A 189 -2.53 4.63 15.93
N GLY A 190 -2.37 4.76 14.62
CA GLY A 190 -3.25 4.20 13.59
C GLY A 190 -3.45 2.71 13.70
N ILE A 191 -2.43 1.97 14.14
CA ILE A 191 -2.48 0.52 14.34
C ILE A 191 -3.54 0.08 15.36
N SER A 192 -3.89 0.90 16.36
CA SER A 192 -4.93 0.55 17.34
C SER A 192 -6.35 0.83 16.82
N VAL A 193 -6.49 1.68 15.80
CA VAL A 193 -7.80 2.19 15.36
C VAL A 193 -8.15 1.86 13.92
N GLY A 194 -7.21 1.45 13.08
CA GLY A 194 -7.45 1.09 11.67
C GLY A 194 -6.45 0.11 11.10
N ASN A 195 -6.62 -0.21 9.83
CA ASN A 195 -5.84 -1.21 9.10
C ASN A 195 -4.76 -0.61 8.19
N SER A 196 -4.89 0.66 7.82
CA SER A 196 -3.82 1.45 7.20
C SER A 196 -3.99 2.93 7.52
N TRP A 197 -2.95 3.71 7.33
CA TRP A 197 -2.99 5.16 7.54
C TRP A 197 -2.09 5.90 6.55
N ARG A 198 -2.65 6.93 5.92
CA ARG A 198 -1.88 7.84 5.04
C ARG A 198 -0.76 8.49 5.83
N THR A 199 0.44 8.47 5.28
CA THR A 199 1.66 8.95 5.93
C THR A 199 2.21 10.22 5.29
N THR A 200 1.63 10.64 4.17
CA THR A 200 2.12 11.71 3.30
C THR A 200 0.96 12.52 2.71
N PRO A 201 1.24 13.75 2.22
CA PRO A 201 0.34 14.46 1.31
C PRO A 201 -0.02 13.62 0.08
N ASP A 202 -1.09 14.03 -0.59
CA ASP A 202 -1.54 13.37 -1.80
C ASP A 202 -0.40 13.29 -2.83
N ILE A 203 -0.18 12.08 -3.33
CA ILE A 203 0.73 11.86 -4.43
C ILE A 203 0.20 12.57 -5.66
N LYS A 204 1.14 12.96 -6.52
CA LYS A 204 0.86 13.51 -7.84
C LYS A 204 1.67 12.70 -8.83
N ASP A 205 1.14 12.59 -10.04
CA ASP A 205 1.78 11.90 -11.14
C ASP A 205 2.98 12.69 -11.71
N ASN A 206 4.04 12.75 -10.92
CA ASN A 206 5.36 13.25 -11.29
C ASN A 206 6.41 12.67 -10.33
N TRP A 207 7.65 12.61 -10.83
CA TRP A 207 8.78 12.02 -10.13
C TRP A 207 9.03 12.61 -8.74
N ASP A 208 9.02 13.94 -8.62
CA ASP A 208 9.36 14.63 -7.38
C ASP A 208 8.37 14.30 -6.26
N SER A 209 7.08 14.23 -6.59
CA SER A 209 6.04 13.85 -5.62
C SER A 209 6.19 12.40 -5.16
N MET A 210 6.41 11.48 -6.10
CA MET A 210 6.62 10.07 -5.78
C MET A 210 7.86 9.88 -4.90
N LEU A 211 8.98 10.52 -5.27
CA LEU A 211 10.23 10.45 -4.51
C LEU A 211 10.08 11.08 -3.12
N ALA A 212 9.38 12.21 -2.99
CA ALA A 212 9.12 12.83 -1.70
C ALA A 212 8.32 11.90 -0.77
N ASN A 213 7.26 11.24 -1.29
CA ASN A 213 6.45 10.31 -0.51
C ASN A 213 7.25 9.07 -0.10
N LEU A 214 8.09 8.53 -0.99
CA LEU A 214 9.03 7.44 -0.68
C LEU A 214 9.96 7.81 0.47
N MET A 215 10.63 8.96 0.37
CA MET A 215 11.64 9.36 1.35
C MET A 215 11.04 9.61 2.74
N ALA A 216 9.77 10.00 2.82
CA ALA A 216 9.03 10.13 4.07
C ALA A 216 8.85 8.78 4.80
N GLN A 217 8.96 7.64 4.10
CA GLN A 217 8.80 6.31 4.70
C GLN A 217 10.05 5.81 5.45
N ALA A 218 11.23 6.29 5.06
CA ALA A 218 12.49 5.84 5.64
C ALA A 218 12.52 5.88 7.19
N PRO A 219 12.10 6.98 7.87
CA PRO A 219 12.11 7.05 9.33
C PRO A 219 10.98 6.28 10.03
N ILE A 220 9.93 5.83 9.33
CA ILE A 220 8.71 5.28 9.94
C ILE A 220 8.45 3.79 9.59
N SER A 221 9.41 3.14 8.91
CA SER A 221 9.28 1.73 8.51
C SER A 221 8.93 0.76 9.64
N SER A 222 9.38 1.02 10.88
CA SER A 222 9.11 0.17 12.05
C SER A 222 7.68 0.24 12.59
N PHE A 223 6.86 1.16 12.11
CA PHE A 223 5.48 1.33 12.56
C PHE A 223 4.46 0.54 11.72
N SER A 224 4.90 -0.05 10.61
CA SER A 224 4.06 -0.86 9.72
C SER A 224 4.25 -2.34 9.98
N GLY A 225 3.17 -3.11 9.95
CA GLY A 225 3.18 -4.54 10.20
C GLY A 225 1.82 -5.19 9.97
N ILE A 226 1.74 -6.49 10.27
CA ILE A 226 0.52 -7.28 10.13
C ILE A 226 -0.65 -6.58 10.85
N GLY A 227 -1.71 -6.29 10.09
CA GLY A 227 -2.92 -5.64 10.57
C GLY A 227 -2.92 -4.11 10.48
N GLY A 228 -1.77 -3.46 10.19
CA GLY A 228 -1.62 -2.01 10.18
C GLY A 228 -0.49 -1.51 9.28
N TRP A 229 -0.83 -0.88 8.16
CA TRP A 229 0.13 -0.52 7.11
C TRP A 229 0.32 0.98 6.95
N ASN A 230 1.58 1.42 6.83
CA ASN A 230 1.90 2.76 6.34
C ASN A 230 1.42 2.90 4.88
N ASP A 231 0.66 3.96 4.60
CA ASP A 231 0.14 4.26 3.27
C ASP A 231 0.80 5.54 2.72
N PRO A 232 1.78 5.43 1.80
CA PRO A 232 2.39 6.57 1.10
C PRO A 232 1.55 7.10 -0.08
N ASP A 233 0.26 6.73 -0.12
CA ASP A 233 -0.75 7.03 -1.15
C ASP A 233 -0.73 6.11 -2.38
N MET A 234 -1.71 6.30 -3.26
CA MET A 234 -2.01 5.46 -4.43
C MET A 234 -0.85 5.31 -5.43
N LEU A 235 -0.97 4.30 -6.28
CA LEU A 235 -0.09 4.09 -7.42
C LEU A 235 -0.51 5.00 -8.59
N GLU A 236 0.42 5.85 -9.06
CA GLU A 236 0.23 6.71 -10.23
C GLU A 236 0.51 6.00 -11.57
N VAL A 237 0.85 4.71 -11.52
CA VAL A 237 1.19 3.88 -12.68
C VAL A 237 0.09 3.94 -13.75
N GLY A 238 0.43 4.51 -14.91
CA GLY A 238 -0.47 4.64 -16.06
C GLY A 238 -1.16 6.00 -16.23
N ASN A 239 -0.89 6.98 -15.37
CA ASN A 239 -1.55 8.30 -15.45
C ASN A 239 -0.89 9.29 -16.45
N GLY A 240 0.30 8.96 -16.94
CA GLY A 240 0.99 9.61 -18.08
C GLY A 240 1.99 10.73 -17.72
N GLY A 241 2.14 11.08 -16.45
CA GLY A 241 3.04 12.12 -15.93
C GLY A 241 4.43 11.63 -15.53
N MET A 242 4.64 10.31 -15.50
CA MET A 242 5.95 9.68 -15.35
C MET A 242 6.24 8.71 -16.50
N SER A 243 7.51 8.41 -16.72
CA SER A 243 7.97 7.39 -17.67
C SER A 243 7.73 5.97 -17.13
N SER A 244 7.74 4.99 -18.02
CA SER A 244 7.67 3.57 -17.65
C SER A 244 8.77 3.13 -16.66
N ILE A 245 9.98 3.70 -16.79
CA ILE A 245 11.10 3.46 -15.86
C ILE A 245 10.74 3.97 -14.45
N GLU A 246 10.17 5.16 -14.36
CA GLU A 246 9.77 5.77 -13.10
C GLU A 246 8.58 5.04 -12.47
N TYR A 247 7.60 4.61 -13.27
CA TYR A 247 6.49 3.78 -12.80
C TYR A 247 6.94 2.41 -12.30
N THR A 248 7.93 1.79 -12.96
CA THR A 248 8.55 0.53 -12.51
C THR A 248 9.24 0.73 -11.15
N SER A 249 9.97 1.84 -10.98
CA SER A 249 10.57 2.21 -9.69
C SER A 249 9.53 2.44 -8.60
N HIS A 250 8.49 3.21 -8.91
CA HIS A 250 7.38 3.50 -8.00
C HIS A 250 6.70 2.21 -7.51
N PHE A 251 6.32 1.31 -8.43
CA PHE A 251 5.69 0.04 -8.07
C PHE A 251 6.61 -0.88 -7.26
N SER A 252 7.89 -0.95 -7.63
CA SER A 252 8.89 -1.76 -6.90
C SER A 252 9.06 -1.31 -5.46
N LEU A 253 9.14 0.01 -5.25
CA LEU A 253 9.36 0.59 -3.93
C LEU A 253 8.10 0.48 -3.06
N TRP A 254 6.91 0.77 -3.59
CA TRP A 254 5.65 0.56 -2.86
C TRP A 254 5.48 -0.91 -2.46
N SER A 255 5.85 -1.83 -3.36
CA SER A 255 5.82 -3.27 -3.06
C SER A 255 6.80 -3.67 -1.96
N LEU A 256 8.02 -3.13 -1.98
CA LEU A 256 9.01 -3.36 -0.95
C LEU A 256 8.57 -2.77 0.41
N LEU A 257 7.92 -1.62 0.41
CA LEU A 257 7.47 -0.92 1.61
C LEU A 257 6.28 -1.60 2.33
N ASN A 258 5.67 -2.63 1.75
CA ASN A 258 4.34 -3.11 2.18
C ASN A 258 3.29 -1.99 2.16
N ALA A 259 3.42 -1.04 1.23
CA ALA A 259 2.38 -0.05 1.01
C ALA A 259 1.11 -0.72 0.44
N PRO A 260 -0.08 -0.15 0.66
CA PRO A 260 -1.26 -0.49 -0.12
C PRO A 260 -0.97 -0.38 -1.62
N LEU A 261 -1.31 -1.40 -2.40
CA LEU A 261 -1.21 -1.36 -3.86
C LEU A 261 -2.58 -0.98 -4.43
N ILE A 262 -2.92 0.31 -4.31
CA ILE A 262 -4.17 0.88 -4.82
C ILE A 262 -3.88 1.59 -6.16
N ALA A 263 -4.34 1.02 -7.27
CA ALA A 263 -4.22 1.64 -8.59
C ALA A 263 -5.11 2.90 -8.69
N GLY A 264 -4.54 3.98 -9.23
CA GLY A 264 -5.23 5.26 -9.43
C GLY A 264 -5.50 5.64 -10.90
N CYS A 265 -5.30 4.71 -11.85
CA CYS A 265 -5.44 4.97 -13.29
C CYS A 265 -6.77 4.49 -13.88
N ASP A 266 -6.99 4.76 -15.17
CA ASP A 266 -8.12 4.22 -15.94
C ASP A 266 -7.88 2.74 -16.26
N LEU A 267 -8.67 1.85 -15.65
CA LEU A 267 -8.57 0.41 -15.90
C LEU A 267 -9.43 -0.06 -17.08
N ILE A 268 -10.35 0.79 -17.57
CA ILE A 268 -11.22 0.47 -18.69
C ILE A 268 -10.43 0.53 -20.00
N ASP A 269 -9.55 1.52 -20.14
CA ASP A 269 -8.67 1.72 -21.30
C ASP A 269 -7.17 1.65 -20.90
N ILE A 270 -6.83 0.66 -20.08
CA ILE A 270 -5.45 0.41 -19.65
C ILE A 270 -4.60 -0.19 -20.77
N ASP A 271 -3.38 0.33 -20.96
CA ASP A 271 -2.42 -0.25 -21.91
C ASP A 271 -1.65 -1.45 -21.34
N ASP A 272 -1.04 -2.24 -22.23
CA ASP A 272 -0.33 -3.47 -21.88
C ASP A 272 0.89 -3.21 -20.97
N GLU A 273 1.57 -2.07 -21.11
CA GLU A 273 2.77 -1.74 -20.33
C GLU A 273 2.40 -1.43 -18.87
N THR A 274 1.38 -0.60 -18.67
CA THR A 274 0.78 -0.27 -17.38
C THR A 274 0.26 -1.54 -16.70
N LEU A 275 -0.47 -2.38 -17.45
CA LEU A 275 -1.00 -3.64 -16.92
C LEU A 275 0.12 -4.59 -16.48
N GLN A 276 1.21 -4.71 -17.26
CA GLN A 276 2.37 -5.52 -16.90
C GLN A 276 3.05 -5.05 -15.61
N ILE A 277 3.16 -3.74 -15.40
CA ILE A 277 3.70 -3.18 -14.15
C ILE A 277 2.79 -3.53 -12.98
N LEU A 278 1.49 -3.23 -13.10
CA LEU A 278 0.51 -3.45 -12.02
C LEU A 278 0.27 -4.92 -11.70
N THR A 279 0.54 -5.85 -12.62
CA THR A 279 0.27 -7.29 -12.41
C THR A 279 1.54 -8.14 -12.25
N ALA A 280 2.70 -7.51 -12.02
CA ALA A 280 3.99 -8.21 -11.93
C ALA A 280 4.03 -9.19 -10.73
N PRO A 281 3.98 -10.52 -10.96
CA PRO A 281 3.64 -11.48 -9.91
C PRO A 281 4.71 -11.59 -8.82
N GLU A 282 6.00 -11.56 -9.17
CA GLU A 282 7.08 -11.66 -8.19
C GLU A 282 7.28 -10.37 -7.39
N VAL A 283 6.93 -9.22 -7.97
CA VAL A 283 6.97 -7.92 -7.29
C VAL A 283 5.80 -7.82 -6.30
N ILE A 284 4.60 -8.22 -6.72
CA ILE A 284 3.42 -8.34 -5.83
C ILE A 284 3.69 -9.34 -4.70
N ALA A 285 4.33 -10.48 -4.98
CA ALA A 285 4.67 -11.47 -3.96
C ALA A 285 5.59 -10.89 -2.88
N VAL A 286 6.43 -9.90 -3.21
CA VAL A 286 7.19 -9.15 -2.21
C VAL A 286 6.24 -8.37 -1.30
N ASN A 287 5.30 -7.60 -1.84
CA ASN A 287 4.32 -6.83 -1.06
C ASN A 287 3.43 -7.71 -0.17
N GLN A 288 3.03 -8.87 -0.69
CA GLN A 288 2.11 -9.80 -0.04
C GLN A 288 2.81 -10.84 0.85
N ASP A 289 4.08 -10.65 1.19
CA ASP A 289 4.81 -11.59 2.03
C ASP A 289 4.26 -11.61 3.48
N PRO A 290 3.94 -12.79 4.01
CA PRO A 290 3.27 -12.94 5.30
C PRO A 290 4.16 -12.62 6.51
N LEU A 291 5.47 -12.39 6.34
CA LEU A 291 6.30 -11.87 7.43
C LEU A 291 5.86 -10.45 7.81
N GLY A 292 5.27 -9.70 6.87
CA GLY A 292 4.66 -8.40 7.13
C GLY A 292 5.65 -7.32 7.54
N VAL A 293 6.95 -7.47 7.26
CA VAL A 293 7.97 -6.47 7.59
C VAL A 293 8.12 -5.49 6.43
N GLN A 294 7.83 -4.22 6.68
CA GLN A 294 8.05 -3.14 5.71
C GLN A 294 9.56 -3.00 5.41
N GLY A 295 9.90 -2.78 4.14
CA GLY A 295 11.26 -2.45 3.73
C GLY A 295 11.72 -1.07 4.19
N SER A 296 13.03 -0.91 4.30
CA SER A 296 13.65 0.35 4.72
C SER A 296 14.86 0.69 3.85
N LEU A 297 15.22 1.97 3.84
CA LEU A 297 16.48 2.45 3.25
C LEU A 297 17.63 1.95 4.12
N VAL A 298 18.42 0.99 3.62
CA VAL A 298 19.54 0.40 4.37
C VAL A 298 20.87 1.08 4.07
N LYS A 299 21.00 1.69 2.89
CA LYS A 299 22.24 2.37 2.48
C LYS A 299 21.98 3.42 1.40
N SER A 300 22.78 4.47 1.42
CA SER A 300 22.83 5.46 0.35
C SER A 300 24.27 5.85 0.01
N PHE A 301 24.47 6.25 -1.24
CA PHE A 301 25.74 6.69 -1.81
C PHE A 301 25.56 8.04 -2.49
N ASN A 302 26.67 8.73 -2.79
CA ASN A 302 26.70 9.95 -3.60
C ASN A 302 25.66 11.00 -3.19
N GLY A 303 25.58 11.28 -1.90
CA GLY A 303 24.65 12.27 -1.36
C GLY A 303 23.17 11.85 -1.38
N GLY A 304 22.88 10.55 -1.54
CA GLY A 304 21.52 10.03 -1.58
C GLY A 304 21.05 9.61 -2.98
N LEU A 305 21.87 9.81 -4.02
CA LEU A 305 21.48 9.59 -5.41
C LEU A 305 21.41 8.12 -5.82
N GLN A 306 22.20 7.26 -5.17
CA GLN A 306 22.09 5.81 -5.30
C GLN A 306 21.73 5.22 -3.95
N GLN A 307 20.73 4.36 -3.92
CA GLN A 307 20.11 3.87 -2.70
C GLN A 307 19.95 2.35 -2.76
N ILE A 308 20.03 1.72 -1.58
CA ILE A 308 19.67 0.32 -1.39
C ILE A 308 18.54 0.31 -0.37
N TRP A 309 17.39 -0.20 -0.80
CA TRP A 309 16.26 -0.50 0.07
C TRP A 309 16.13 -2.01 0.20
N ALA A 310 15.81 -2.51 1.39
CA ALA A 310 15.69 -3.94 1.60
C ALA A 310 14.71 -4.32 2.71
N LYS A 311 14.22 -5.57 2.66
CA LYS A 311 13.43 -6.20 3.74
C LYS A 311 13.70 -7.70 3.84
N PRO A 312 13.59 -8.31 5.03
CA PRO A 312 13.55 -9.75 5.17
C PRO A 312 12.22 -10.33 4.68
N MET A 313 12.25 -11.54 4.15
CA MET A 313 11.09 -12.28 3.67
C MET A 313 10.88 -13.54 4.51
N LEU A 314 9.66 -14.10 4.53
CA LEU A 314 9.35 -15.30 5.33
C LEU A 314 10.23 -16.50 4.95
N ASP A 315 10.54 -16.66 3.67
CA ASP A 315 11.34 -17.77 3.12
C ASP A 315 12.84 -17.68 3.46
N GLY A 316 13.26 -16.63 4.16
CA GLY A 316 14.65 -16.37 4.55
C GLY A 316 15.43 -15.52 3.54
N SER A 317 14.85 -15.21 2.38
CA SER A 317 15.46 -14.29 1.41
C SER A 317 15.45 -12.84 1.90
N ARG A 318 16.11 -11.97 1.13
CA ARG A 318 15.99 -10.51 1.22
C ARG A 318 15.42 -10.01 -0.10
N ALA A 319 14.31 -9.29 -0.05
CA ALA A 319 13.90 -8.47 -1.18
C ALA A 319 14.72 -7.17 -1.13
N VAL A 320 15.28 -6.76 -2.27
CA VAL A 320 16.18 -5.61 -2.38
C VAL A 320 15.80 -4.78 -3.60
N VAL A 321 15.76 -3.47 -3.45
CA VAL A 321 15.67 -2.52 -4.57
C VAL A 321 16.98 -1.71 -4.62
N LEU A 322 17.72 -1.86 -5.72
CA LEU A 322 18.84 -0.98 -6.06
C LEU A 322 18.26 0.19 -6.85
N PHE A 323 18.31 1.39 -6.28
CA PHE A 323 17.54 2.53 -6.77
C PHE A 323 18.44 3.69 -7.15
N ASN A 324 18.29 4.18 -8.38
CA ASN A 324 19.03 5.33 -8.91
C ASN A 324 18.11 6.54 -9.05
N THR A 325 18.24 7.51 -8.16
CA THR A 325 17.50 8.79 -8.24
C THR A 325 18.24 9.84 -9.06
N ASP A 326 19.42 9.53 -9.61
CA ASP A 326 20.20 10.45 -10.42
C ASP A 326 19.58 10.60 -11.82
N THR A 327 19.97 11.69 -12.47
CA THR A 327 19.72 11.99 -13.88
C THR A 327 20.67 11.26 -14.84
N ASN A 328 21.68 10.55 -14.31
CA ASN A 328 22.64 9.76 -15.09
C ASN A 328 22.54 8.27 -14.74
N PRO A 329 22.85 7.35 -15.66
CA PRO A 329 22.97 5.94 -15.35
C PRO A 329 24.05 5.68 -14.28
N ALA A 330 23.84 4.67 -13.44
CA ALA A 330 24.80 4.31 -12.38
C ALA A 330 24.79 2.81 -12.06
N SER A 331 25.95 2.26 -11.71
CA SER A 331 26.05 0.95 -11.06
C SER A 331 25.94 1.08 -9.55
N ILE A 332 25.28 0.10 -8.91
CA ILE A 332 25.13 0.05 -7.46
C ILE A 332 25.69 -1.28 -6.93
N GLN A 333 26.66 -1.18 -6.03
CA GLN A 333 27.24 -2.32 -5.32
C GLN A 333 26.45 -2.59 -4.03
N LEU A 334 25.85 -3.78 -3.95
CA LEU A 334 25.22 -4.34 -2.76
C LEU A 334 26.17 -5.29 -2.05
N ASN A 335 26.44 -5.08 -0.76
CA ASN A 335 27.16 -6.05 0.07
C ASN A 335 26.18 -6.82 0.95
N TRP A 336 26.41 -8.10 1.20
CA TRP A 336 25.57 -8.92 2.09
C TRP A 336 25.42 -8.32 3.50
N ALA A 337 26.48 -7.67 4.00
CA ALA A 337 26.42 -7.00 5.30
C ALA A 337 25.39 -5.86 5.35
N ASP A 338 25.09 -5.22 4.20
CA ASP A 338 24.12 -4.12 4.09
C ASP A 338 22.66 -4.63 4.26
N ILE A 339 22.41 -5.92 4.04
CA ILE A 339 21.08 -6.56 4.06
C ILE A 339 20.98 -7.69 5.09
N TRP A 340 21.76 -7.59 6.16
CA TRP A 340 21.71 -8.51 7.31
C TRP A 340 21.98 -9.97 6.94
N LEU A 341 22.81 -10.19 5.93
CA LEU A 341 23.30 -11.49 5.49
C LEU A 341 24.75 -11.68 5.95
N VAL A 342 25.17 -12.93 6.15
CA VAL A 342 26.55 -13.22 6.56
C VAL A 342 27.50 -12.80 5.42
N PRO A 343 28.52 -11.95 5.67
CA PRO A 343 29.34 -11.38 4.61
C PRO A 343 30.09 -12.40 3.74
N SER A 344 30.29 -13.63 4.20
CA SER A 344 31.02 -14.67 3.44
C SER A 344 30.12 -15.74 2.83
N GLN A 345 28.80 -15.63 2.97
CA GLN A 345 27.90 -16.67 2.48
C GLN A 345 27.62 -16.51 0.98
N ASP A 346 27.36 -17.64 0.34
CA ASP A 346 26.84 -17.68 -1.02
C ASP A 346 25.35 -17.39 -0.99
N ALA A 347 24.86 -16.62 -1.97
CA ALA A 347 23.46 -16.36 -2.16
C ALA A 347 23.08 -16.42 -3.64
N ILE A 348 21.90 -16.93 -3.93
CA ILE A 348 21.30 -16.91 -5.26
C ILE A 348 20.62 -15.55 -5.43
N VAL A 349 20.95 -14.88 -6.53
CA VAL A 349 20.37 -13.59 -6.90
C VAL A 349 19.39 -13.81 -8.04
N ARG A 350 18.16 -13.31 -7.88
CA ARG A 350 17.09 -13.36 -8.87
C ARG A 350 16.55 -11.96 -9.15
N ASP A 351 16.46 -11.59 -10.41
CA ASP A 351 15.77 -10.38 -10.87
C ASP A 351 14.27 -10.66 -10.96
N LEU A 352 13.47 -9.89 -10.22
CA LEU A 352 12.02 -10.10 -10.08
C LEU A 352 11.23 -9.57 -11.27
N TRP A 353 11.74 -8.54 -11.97
CA TRP A 353 11.10 -8.01 -13.17
C TRP A 353 11.40 -8.89 -14.38
N ALA A 354 12.66 -9.29 -14.54
CA ALA A 354 13.05 -10.22 -15.60
C ALA A 354 12.66 -11.67 -15.31
N GLN A 355 12.20 -11.97 -14.08
CA GLN A 355 11.86 -13.32 -13.60
C GLN A 355 12.96 -14.35 -13.89
N SER A 356 14.21 -13.93 -13.70
CA SER A 356 15.38 -14.70 -14.10
C SER A 356 16.44 -14.77 -12.99
N ASN A 357 17.08 -15.93 -12.87
CA ASN A 357 18.18 -16.12 -11.93
C ASN A 357 19.45 -15.53 -12.55
N LEU A 358 20.08 -14.58 -11.84
CA LEU A 358 21.32 -13.94 -12.28
C LEU A 358 22.56 -14.77 -11.91
N GLY A 359 22.45 -15.68 -10.94
CA GLY A 359 23.51 -16.61 -10.56
C GLY A 359 23.71 -16.71 -9.05
N SER A 360 24.79 -17.36 -8.65
CA SER A 360 25.25 -17.44 -7.26
C SER A 360 26.41 -16.47 -7.04
N TYR A 361 26.33 -15.68 -5.98
CA TYR A 361 27.32 -14.66 -5.65
C TYR A 361 27.77 -14.81 -4.19
N THR A 362 29.05 -14.54 -3.95
CA THR A 362 29.65 -14.55 -2.61
C THR A 362 29.94 -13.11 -2.18
N SER A 363 29.60 -12.77 -0.95
CA SER A 363 29.85 -11.47 -0.30
C SER A 363 29.11 -10.23 -0.85
N SER A 364 28.93 -10.12 -2.15
CA SER A 364 28.32 -8.94 -2.77
C SER A 364 27.73 -9.24 -4.15
N PHE A 365 26.92 -8.30 -4.62
CA PHE A 365 26.40 -8.25 -5.99
C PHE A 365 26.56 -6.81 -6.50
N GLU A 366 26.89 -6.64 -7.77
CA GLU A 366 26.85 -5.34 -8.46
C GLU A 366 25.86 -5.47 -9.63
N SER A 367 25.05 -4.44 -9.86
CA SER A 367 24.11 -4.39 -10.97
C SER A 367 24.80 -4.76 -12.29
N THR A 368 24.26 -5.74 -13.01
CA THR A 368 24.89 -6.29 -14.23
C THR A 368 24.99 -5.28 -15.37
N ASN A 369 24.07 -4.31 -15.40
CA ASN A 369 24.07 -3.15 -16.28
C ASN A 369 23.94 -1.88 -15.43
N GLU A 370 24.30 -0.72 -16.00
CA GLU A 370 23.99 0.55 -15.37
C GLU A 370 22.47 0.71 -15.23
N ILE A 371 22.04 1.08 -14.02
CA ILE A 371 20.65 1.37 -13.72
C ILE A 371 20.34 2.73 -14.35
N PRO A 372 19.33 2.85 -15.23
CA PRO A 372 19.04 4.11 -15.91
C PRO A 372 18.65 5.21 -14.90
N PRO A 373 18.66 6.48 -15.33
CA PRO A 373 18.12 7.57 -14.53
C PRO A 373 16.72 7.25 -14.04
N HIS A 374 16.47 7.48 -12.75
CA HIS A 374 15.18 7.22 -12.09
C HIS A 374 14.74 5.74 -12.10
N GLY A 375 15.61 4.83 -12.52
CA GLY A 375 15.36 3.41 -12.61
C GLY A 375 15.72 2.65 -11.33
N CYS A 376 15.30 1.39 -11.31
CA CYS A 376 15.69 0.46 -10.27
C CYS A 376 15.93 -0.96 -10.84
N ILE A 377 16.56 -1.79 -10.03
CA ILE A 377 16.53 -3.25 -10.17
C ILE A 377 15.96 -3.80 -8.88
N MET A 378 14.95 -4.68 -8.99
CA MET A 378 14.35 -5.36 -7.85
C MET A 378 14.79 -6.83 -7.82
N LEU A 379 15.36 -7.25 -6.70
CA LEU A 379 16.03 -8.53 -6.54
C LEU A 379 15.44 -9.32 -5.36
N SER A 380 15.44 -10.64 -5.48
CA SER A 380 15.45 -11.55 -4.34
C SER A 380 16.86 -12.12 -4.14
N ILE A 381 17.35 -12.04 -2.91
CA ILE A 381 18.64 -12.57 -2.48
C ILE A 381 18.38 -13.72 -1.51
N LEU A 382 18.44 -14.95 -1.99
CA LEU A 382 18.23 -16.14 -1.18
C LEU A 382 19.57 -16.69 -0.71
N PRO A 383 19.91 -16.64 0.59
CA PRO A 383 21.12 -17.29 1.08
C PRO A 383 21.08 -18.77 0.74
N SER A 384 22.16 -19.28 0.16
CA SER A 384 22.35 -20.72 0.06
C SER A 384 22.41 -21.24 1.49
N ASN A 385 21.51 -22.15 1.86
CA ASN A 385 21.62 -22.84 3.14
C ASN A 385 22.99 -23.52 3.16
N GLY A 386 23.97 -22.89 3.81
CA GLY A 386 25.18 -23.58 4.19
C GLY A 386 24.71 -24.77 5.01
N ASN A 387 25.10 -25.99 4.62
CA ASN A 387 24.93 -27.15 5.47
C ASN A 387 25.30 -26.74 6.90
N SER A 388 24.31 -26.56 7.76
CA SER A 388 24.51 -26.66 9.20
C SER A 388 24.78 -28.13 9.44
N SER A 389 26.02 -28.54 9.16
CA SER A 389 26.56 -29.80 9.59
C SER A 389 26.53 -29.81 11.12
N ASN A 390 25.57 -30.58 11.65
CA ASN A 390 25.49 -31.24 12.96
C ASN A 390 25.95 -30.50 14.20
#